data_AF-A0A3R7BRS1-F1
#
_entry.id   AF-A0A3R7BRS1-F1
#
_cell.length_a   1.000
_cell.length_b   1.000
_cell.length_c   1.000
_cell.angle_alpha   90.00
_cell.angle_beta   90.00
_cell.angle_gamma   90.00
#
_symmetry.space_group_name_H-M   'P 1'
#
loop_
_entity.id
_entity.type
_entity.pdbx_description
1 polymer ?
#
loop_
_entity_poly.entity_id
_entity_poly.type
_entity_poly.pdbx_seq_one_letter_code
_entity_poly.pdbx_strand_id
1 'polypeptide(L)'
;MRAIWQERNEVAKSGVAVGPTTLFFGCRDADSWLYRSEVESLRPLKVECHVGFSRQGQDKQYVQDVVEKHIAAIMTALDSSNAYIYICGKIDMAQAVQTILKRDRGVAWWDEIIATRRYNQEVFG
;
A
#
# COMPACT_ATOMS: atom_id res chain seq x y z
N MET A 1 -1.19 4.63 -9.56
CA MET A 1 -1.84 4.30 -8.26
C MET A 1 -3.08 5.14 -7.90
N ARG A 2 -3.14 6.47 -8.17
CA ARG A 2 -4.34 7.32 -7.92
C ARG A 2 -5.65 6.71 -8.46
N ALA A 3 -5.62 6.24 -9.70
CA ALA A 3 -6.79 5.67 -10.38
C ALA A 3 -7.42 4.47 -9.64
N ILE A 4 -6.65 3.65 -8.92
CA ILE A 4 -7.14 2.43 -8.27
C ILE A 4 -8.21 2.78 -7.22
N TRP A 5 -7.93 3.72 -6.33
CA TRP A 5 -8.90 4.09 -5.30
C TRP A 5 -10.02 4.97 -5.83
N GLN A 6 -9.81 5.69 -6.95
CA GLN A 6 -10.89 6.41 -7.63
C GLN A 6 -11.89 5.42 -8.24
N GLU A 7 -11.41 4.45 -9.01
CA GLU A 7 -12.24 3.43 -9.65
C GLU A 7 -12.97 2.58 -8.60
N ARG A 8 -12.27 2.14 -7.55
CA ARG A 8 -12.89 1.43 -6.41
C ARG A 8 -14.00 2.26 -5.77
N ASN A 9 -13.84 3.57 -5.68
CA ASN A 9 -14.88 4.44 -5.14
C ASN A 9 -16.09 4.57 -6.09
N GLU A 10 -15.87 4.64 -7.40
CA GLU A 10 -16.97 4.64 -8.38
C GLU A 10 -17.72 3.31 -8.40
N VAL A 11 -17.02 2.18 -8.30
CA VAL A 11 -17.63 0.85 -8.14
C VAL A 11 -18.44 0.79 -6.82
N ALA A 12 -17.93 1.37 -5.74
CA ALA A 12 -18.67 1.41 -4.49
C ALA A 12 -19.92 2.31 -4.58
N LYS A 13 -19.87 3.41 -5.34
CA LYS A 13 -21.03 4.29 -5.61
C LYS A 13 -22.11 3.60 -6.42
N SER A 14 -21.77 2.64 -7.29
CA SER A 14 -22.77 1.88 -8.05
C SER A 14 -23.50 0.82 -7.21
N GLY A 15 -23.22 0.75 -5.90
CA GLY A 15 -23.86 -0.17 -4.95
C GLY A 15 -23.18 -1.52 -4.86
N VAL A 16 -22.06 -1.74 -5.57
CA VAL A 16 -21.27 -2.96 -5.46
C VAL A 16 -20.44 -2.92 -4.18
N ALA A 17 -20.46 -4.01 -3.41
CA ALA A 17 -19.64 -4.14 -2.21
C ALA A 17 -18.15 -4.18 -2.59
N VAL A 18 -17.38 -3.19 -2.10
CA VAL A 18 -15.93 -3.10 -2.32
C VAL A 18 -15.22 -3.37 -1.00
N GLY A 19 -14.23 -4.26 -1.02
CA GLY A 19 -13.44 -4.60 0.17
C GLY A 19 -12.60 -3.43 0.71
N PRO A 20 -11.98 -3.62 1.89
CA PRO A 20 -11.10 -2.61 2.50
C PRO A 20 -10.00 -2.15 1.54
N THR A 21 -9.57 -0.90 1.69
CA THR A 21 -8.47 -0.33 0.91
C THR A 21 -7.51 0.37 1.85
N THR A 22 -6.26 -0.07 1.85
CA THR A 22 -5.17 0.50 2.67
C THR A 22 -4.11 1.09 1.75
N LEU A 23 -3.67 2.31 2.05
CA LEU A 23 -2.67 3.06 1.29
C LEU A 23 -1.46 3.34 2.17
N PHE A 24 -0.31 2.81 1.76
CA PHE A 24 0.99 3.19 2.32
C PHE A 24 1.60 4.27 1.41
N PHE A 25 1.84 5.46 1.96
CA PHE A 25 2.36 6.60 1.19
C PHE A 25 3.65 7.15 1.81
N GLY A 26 4.56 7.65 0.98
CA GLY A 26 5.82 8.23 1.44
C GLY A 26 6.01 9.62 0.86
N CYS A 27 6.30 10.59 1.72
CA CYS A 27 6.60 11.95 1.30
C CYS A 27 7.65 12.61 2.22
N ARG A 28 7.96 13.89 1.97
CA ARG A 28 8.96 14.63 2.76
C ARG A 28 8.39 15.01 4.12
N ASP A 29 7.20 15.60 4.11
CA ASP A 29 6.49 16.18 5.23
C ASP A 29 4.98 16.16 4.91
N ALA A 30 4.16 16.59 5.88
CA ALA A 30 2.70 16.67 5.73
C ALA A 30 2.25 17.54 4.55
N ASP A 31 2.99 18.60 4.23
CA ASP A 31 2.66 19.51 3.11
C ASP A 31 2.92 18.85 1.75
N SER A 32 3.87 17.91 1.70
CA SER A 32 4.18 17.13 0.51
C SER A 32 3.26 15.92 0.32
N TRP A 33 2.21 15.75 1.12
CA TRP A 33 1.27 14.64 0.99
C TRP A 33 0.29 14.87 -0.18
N LEU A 34 0.71 14.41 -1.36
CA LEU A 34 -0.08 14.50 -2.58
C LEU A 34 -1.43 13.79 -2.43
N TYR A 35 -2.50 14.46 -2.90
CA TYR A 35 -3.88 13.96 -2.96
C TYR A 35 -4.53 13.64 -1.60
N ARG A 36 -3.96 14.11 -0.49
CA ARG A 36 -4.53 13.89 0.85
C ARG A 36 -6.02 14.20 0.92
N SER A 37 -6.41 15.42 0.57
CA SER A 37 -7.81 15.86 0.64
C SER A 37 -8.72 15.04 -0.27
N GLU A 38 -8.21 14.61 -1.42
CA GLU A 38 -8.97 13.77 -2.35
C GLU A 38 -9.25 12.39 -1.74
N VAL A 39 -8.22 11.74 -1.20
CA VAL A 39 -8.36 10.42 -0.55
C VAL A 39 -9.28 10.51 0.67
N GLU A 40 -9.14 11.55 1.49
CA GLU A 40 -10.00 11.79 2.67
C GLU A 40 -11.47 12.07 2.28
N SER A 41 -11.70 12.62 1.09
CA SER A 41 -13.04 12.95 0.56
C SER A 41 -13.78 11.77 -0.08
N LEU A 42 -13.11 10.64 -0.34
CA LEU A 42 -13.73 9.50 -1.01
C LEU A 42 -14.92 8.97 -0.21
N ARG A 43 -16.05 8.80 -0.90
CA ARG A 43 -17.27 8.20 -0.37
C ARG A 43 -17.98 7.44 -1.50
N PRO A 44 -18.50 6.22 -1.24
CA PRO A 44 -18.57 5.56 0.07
C PRO A 44 -17.29 4.80 0.47
N LEU A 45 -16.28 4.71 -0.41
CA LEU A 45 -15.03 4.03 -0.10
C LEU A 45 -14.27 4.77 1.01
N LYS A 46 -13.85 4.04 2.05
CA LYS A 46 -12.89 4.54 3.04
C LYS A 46 -11.52 3.94 2.76
N VAL A 47 -10.52 4.81 2.65
CA VAL A 47 -9.12 4.42 2.47
C VAL A 47 -8.37 4.67 3.77
N GLU A 48 -7.85 3.60 4.37
CA GLU A 48 -6.94 3.71 5.51
C GLU A 48 -5.56 4.14 5.03
N CYS A 49 -5.02 5.24 5.55
CA CYS A 49 -3.75 5.79 5.09
C CYS A 49 -2.68 5.68 6.16
N HIS A 50 -1.53 5.08 5.81
CA HIS A 50 -0.33 5.09 6.63
C HIS A 50 0.77 5.84 5.88
N VAL A 51 1.29 6.91 6.48
CA VAL A 51 2.22 7.83 5.79
C VAL A 51 3.58 7.83 6.48
N GLY A 52 4.64 7.63 5.69
CA GLY A 52 6.03 7.80 6.12
C GLY A 52 6.55 9.17 5.71
N PHE A 53 6.95 9.98 6.69
CA PHE A 53 7.55 11.29 6.45
C PHE A 53 9.08 11.22 6.58
N SER A 54 9.77 11.45 5.47
CA SER A 54 11.23 11.32 5.40
C SER A 54 12.01 12.53 5.92
N ARG A 55 11.34 13.65 6.20
CA ARG A 55 11.94 14.92 6.65
C ARG A 55 11.11 15.64 7.73
N GLN A 56 10.11 14.98 8.30
CA GLN A 56 9.28 15.57 9.35
C GLN A 56 9.88 15.26 10.72
N GLY A 57 10.46 16.27 11.36
CA GLY A 57 11.11 16.10 12.65
C GLY A 57 12.36 15.22 12.56
N GLN A 58 12.66 14.51 13.66
CA GLN A 58 13.87 13.70 13.79
C GLN A 58 13.68 12.23 13.41
N ASP A 59 12.44 11.72 13.44
CA ASP A 59 12.14 10.32 13.10
C ASP A 59 11.88 10.18 11.61
N LYS A 60 12.96 9.90 10.87
CA LYS A 60 12.93 9.76 9.42
C LYS A 60 12.29 8.42 9.04
N GLN A 61 11.11 8.49 8.42
CA GLN A 61 10.36 7.32 8.02
C GLN A 61 10.21 7.21 6.49
N TYR A 62 10.45 6.02 5.96
CA TYR A 62 10.16 5.63 4.59
C TYR A 62 9.00 4.64 4.52
N VAL A 63 8.51 4.39 3.30
CA VAL A 63 7.37 3.48 3.07
C VAL A 63 7.65 2.08 3.61
N GLN A 64 8.85 1.54 3.39
CA GLN A 64 9.22 0.22 3.90
C GLN A 64 9.18 0.14 5.44
N ASP A 65 9.55 1.21 6.15
CA ASP A 65 9.51 1.24 7.62
C ASP A 65 8.06 1.21 8.12
N VAL A 66 7.16 1.92 7.42
CA VAL A 66 5.74 1.91 7.73
C VAL A 66 5.10 0.56 7.40
N VAL A 67 5.48 -0.05 6.29
CA VAL A 67 5.04 -1.40 5.90
C VAL A 67 5.49 -2.43 6.94
N GLU A 68 6.73 -2.36 7.41
CA GLU A 68 7.26 -3.25 8.44
C GLU A 68 6.47 -3.15 9.75
N LYS A 69 6.12 -1.93 10.17
CA LYS A 69 5.25 -1.71 11.34
C LYS A 69 3.86 -2.34 11.21
N HIS A 70 3.35 -2.50 9.98
CA HIS A 70 2.01 -3.02 9.71
C HIS A 70 2.03 -4.43 9.09
N ILE A 71 3.15 -5.15 9.16
CA ILE A 71 3.32 -6.43 8.46
C ILE A 71 2.26 -7.45 8.86
N ALA A 72 1.92 -7.54 10.16
CA ALA A 72 0.89 -8.46 10.66
C ALA A 72 -0.50 -8.16 10.07
N ALA A 73 -0.86 -6.88 9.93
CA ALA A 73 -2.14 -6.47 9.33
C ALA A 73 -2.16 -6.76 7.82
N ILE A 74 -1.05 -6.51 7.12
CA ILE A 74 -0.88 -6.85 5.70
C ILE A 74 -1.06 -8.35 5.49
N MET A 75 -0.41 -9.18 6.32
CA MET A 75 -0.53 -10.64 6.23
C MET A 75 -1.96 -11.11 6.51
N THR A 76 -2.61 -10.55 7.53
CA THR A 76 -4.01 -10.85 7.85
C THR A 76 -4.93 -10.52 6.66
N ALA A 77 -4.70 -9.41 5.97
CA ALA A 77 -5.48 -9.03 4.79
C ALA A 77 -5.23 -9.99 3.61
N LEU A 78 -4.00 -10.44 3.40
CA LEU A 78 -3.65 -11.40 2.34
C LEU A 78 -4.25 -12.79 2.59
N ASP A 79 -4.25 -13.24 3.84
CA ASP A 79 -4.70 -14.58 4.21
C ASP A 79 -6.24 -14.64 4.37
N SER A 80 -6.85 -13.65 5.03
CA SER A 80 -8.29 -13.68 5.38
C SER A 80 -9.18 -13.04 4.32
N SER A 81 -8.68 -12.01 3.61
CA SER A 81 -9.50 -11.19 2.71
C SER A 81 -9.10 -11.33 1.25
N ASN A 82 -8.18 -12.24 0.95
CA ASN A 82 -7.59 -12.43 -0.38
C ASN A 82 -7.13 -11.10 -1.01
N ALA A 83 -6.44 -10.28 -0.22
CA ALA A 83 -6.01 -8.95 -0.64
C ALA A 83 -4.95 -9.00 -1.76
N TYR A 84 -4.77 -7.85 -2.41
CA TYR A 84 -3.78 -7.64 -3.46
C TYR A 84 -2.85 -6.51 -3.04
N ILE A 85 -1.55 -6.68 -3.30
CA ILE A 85 -0.52 -5.68 -3.11
C ILE A 85 -0.20 -5.01 -4.45
N TYR A 86 -0.17 -3.69 -4.43
CA TYR A 86 0.23 -2.85 -5.56
C TYR A 86 1.34 -1.92 -5.10
N ILE A 87 2.52 -2.02 -5.73
CA ILE A 87 3.69 -1.19 -5.42
C ILE A 87 4.01 -0.30 -6.61
N CYS A 88 4.19 1.00 -6.37
CA CYS A 88 4.67 1.94 -7.38
C CYS A 88 5.67 2.90 -6.76
N GLY A 89 6.69 3.29 -7.51
CA GLY A 89 7.73 4.19 -7.03
C GLY A 89 9.12 3.77 -7.48
N LYS A 90 10.12 4.17 -6.68
CA LYS A 90 11.52 3.81 -6.92
C LYS A 90 11.76 2.31 -6.77
N ILE A 91 12.63 1.76 -7.62
CA ILE A 91 13.04 0.35 -7.55
C ILE A 91 13.60 -0.04 -6.17
N ASP A 92 14.42 0.82 -5.55
CA ASP A 92 15.01 0.55 -4.22
C ASP A 92 13.94 0.40 -3.14
N MET A 93 12.89 1.22 -3.19
CA MET A 93 11.78 1.16 -2.23
C MET A 93 11.01 -0.16 -2.40
N ALA A 94 10.73 -0.54 -3.64
CA ALA A 94 10.06 -1.80 -3.92
C ALA A 94 10.89 -3.00 -3.44
N GLN A 95 12.19 -3.03 -3.72
CA GLN A 95 13.09 -4.08 -3.25
C GLN A 95 13.15 -4.19 -1.72
N ALA A 96 13.13 -3.06 -1.01
CA ALA A 96 13.07 -3.05 0.45
C ALA A 96 11.76 -3.67 0.97
N VAL A 97 10.61 -3.32 0.37
CA VAL A 97 9.31 -3.94 0.69
C VAL A 97 9.32 -5.44 0.40
N GLN A 98 9.85 -5.87 -0.74
CA GLN A 98 9.98 -7.30 -1.06
C GLN A 98 10.81 -8.05 -0.03
N THR A 99 11.90 -7.45 0.43
CA THR A 99 12.78 -8.03 1.45
C THR A 99 12.02 -8.24 2.77
N ILE A 100 11.21 -7.27 3.19
CA ILE A 100 10.36 -7.40 4.38
C ILE A 100 9.37 -8.56 4.22
N LEU A 101 8.65 -8.62 3.09
CA LEU A 101 7.65 -9.66 2.84
C LEU A 101 8.28 -11.06 2.79
N LYS A 102 9.43 -11.21 2.11
CA LYS A 102 10.18 -12.47 2.03
C LYS A 102 10.73 -12.91 3.38
N ARG A 103 11.19 -11.96 4.22
CA ARG A 103 11.68 -12.26 5.55
C ARG A 103 10.55 -12.74 6.47
N ASP A 104 9.35 -12.20 6.32
CA ASP A 104 8.19 -12.57 7.12
C ASP A 104 7.62 -13.96 6.77
N ARG A 105 7.46 -14.26 5.47
CA ARG A 105 6.76 -15.48 5.00
C ARG A 105 7.63 -16.51 4.27
N GLY A 106 8.87 -16.17 3.98
CA GLY A 106 9.80 -17.02 3.23
C GLY A 106 9.62 -16.97 1.71
N VAL A 107 10.53 -17.66 1.01
CA VAL A 107 10.63 -17.64 -0.45
C VAL A 107 9.50 -18.41 -1.13
N ALA A 108 9.08 -19.54 -0.58
CA ALA A 108 7.99 -20.34 -1.18
C ALA A 108 6.67 -19.56 -1.25
N TRP A 109 6.33 -18.83 -0.18
CA TRP A 109 5.16 -17.95 -0.17
C TRP A 109 5.31 -16.79 -1.15
N TRP A 110 6.53 -16.24 -1.28
CA TRP A 110 6.81 -15.19 -2.25
C TRP A 110 6.60 -15.65 -3.69
N ASP A 111 7.03 -16.86 -4.01
CA ASP A 111 6.83 -17.41 -5.36
C ASP A 111 5.33 -17.62 -5.64
N GLU A 112 4.56 -18.04 -4.64
CA GLU A 112 3.10 -18.20 -4.74
C GLU A 112 2.37 -16.86 -4.96
N ILE A 113 2.68 -15.82 -4.17
CA ILE A 113 1.99 -14.51 -4.31
C ILE A 113 2.27 -13.85 -5.66
N ILE A 114 3.44 -14.12 -6.23
CA ILE A 114 3.81 -13.69 -7.59
C ILE A 114 3.08 -14.53 -8.64
N ALA A 115 3.09 -15.86 -8.51
CA ALA A 115 2.41 -16.76 -9.44
C ALA A 115 0.89 -16.49 -9.51
N THR A 116 0.28 -16.16 -8.37
CA THR A 116 -1.15 -15.80 -8.25
C THR A 116 -1.45 -14.35 -8.64
N ARG A 117 -0.44 -13.56 -9.03
CA ARG A 117 -0.56 -12.14 -9.38
C ARG A 117 -1.23 -11.28 -8.29
N ARG A 118 -1.11 -11.70 -7.03
CA ARG A 118 -1.58 -10.92 -5.89
C ARG A 118 -0.55 -9.87 -5.44
N TYR A 119 0.67 -9.93 -5.94
CA TYR A 119 1.65 -8.85 -5.85
C TYR A 119 1.94 -8.27 -7.24
N ASN A 120 1.65 -6.99 -7.43
CA ASN A 120 1.85 -6.26 -8.68
C ASN A 120 2.72 -5.03 -8.44
N GLN A 121 3.64 -4.76 -9.37
CA GLN A 121 4.54 -3.61 -9.23
C GLN A 121 4.72 -2.83 -10.54
N GLU A 122 4.77 -1.51 -10.40
CA GLU A 122 5.10 -0.55 -11.45
C GLU A 122 6.20 0.37 -10.93
N VAL A 123 7.45 -0.06 -11.10
CA VAL A 123 8.62 0.62 -10.55
C VAL A 123 9.41 1.35 -11.63
N PHE A 124 10.02 2.45 -11.25
CA PHE A 124 10.93 3.23 -12.09
C PHE A 124 12.27 3.40 -11.36
N GLY A 125 13.35 3.38 -12.11
CA GLY A 125 14.71 3.41 -11.58
C GLY A 125 15.71 3.20 -12.69
#